data_AF-A0A953R2F9-F1
#
_entry.id   AF-A0A953R2F9-F1
#
_cell.length_a   1.000
_cell.length_b   1.000
_cell.length_c   1.000
_cell.angle_alpha   90.00
_cell.angle_beta   90.00
_cell.angle_gamma   90.00
#
_symmetry.space_group_name_H-M   'P 1'
#
loop_
_entity.id
_entity.type
_entity.pdbx_description
1 polymer ?
#
loop_
_entity_poly.entity_id
_entity_poly.type
_entity_poly.pdbx_seq_one_letter_code
_entity_poly.pdbx_strand_id
1 'polypeptide(L)'
;MSHWAETLLERRAKDEGRIRLHSRFPSRYLSTPRDVVVYLPPGYDSGSERYPVLYLQDGQNLFDPATAYLGQDRQADMTADRLILSGAIEP
;
A
#
# COMPACT_ATOMS: atom_id res chain seq x y z
N MET A 1 -17.11 4.32 -17.67
CA MET A 1 -15.88 3.69 -17.14
C MET A 1 -15.93 2.23 -17.55
N SER A 2 -14.88 1.71 -18.18
CA SER A 2 -14.88 0.36 -18.79
C SER A 2 -14.73 -0.73 -17.74
N HIS A 3 -15.32 -1.90 -18.02
CA HIS A 3 -15.27 -3.11 -17.19
C HIS A 3 -13.84 -3.51 -16.77
N TRP A 4 -12.84 -3.17 -17.59
CA TRP A 4 -11.42 -3.43 -17.33
C TRP A 4 -10.82 -2.62 -16.18
N ALA A 5 -11.32 -1.40 -15.91
CA ALA A 5 -10.84 -0.60 -14.79
C ALA A 5 -11.37 -1.14 -13.45
N GLU A 6 -12.58 -1.70 -13.43
CA GLU A 6 -13.18 -2.35 -12.26
C GLU A 6 -12.46 -3.65 -11.90
N THR A 7 -12.12 -4.49 -12.88
CA THR A 7 -11.40 -5.75 -12.62
C THR A 7 -9.96 -5.55 -12.10
N LEU A 8 -9.31 -4.44 -12.48
CA LEU A 8 -8.01 -4.06 -11.89
C LEU A 8 -8.13 -3.66 -10.42
N LEU A 9 -9.25 -3.02 -10.04
CA LEU A 9 -9.49 -2.58 -8.67
C LEU A 9 -9.89 -3.71 -7.73
N GLU A 10 -10.38 -4.83 -8.25
CA GLU A 10 -10.63 -6.03 -7.42
C GLU A 10 -9.32 -6.73 -6.98
N ARG A 11 -8.22 -6.56 -7.73
CA ARG A 11 -6.92 -7.10 -7.34
C ARG A 11 -6.23 -6.15 -6.38
N ARG A 12 -5.91 -6.62 -5.19
CA ARG A 12 -5.21 -5.80 -4.18
C ARG A 12 -3.74 -5.71 -4.50
N ALA A 13 -3.11 -4.61 -4.07
CA ALA A 13 -1.66 -4.44 -4.21
C ALA A 13 -0.88 -5.59 -3.55
N LYS A 14 -1.44 -6.17 -2.48
CA LYS A 14 -0.88 -7.34 -1.80
C LYS A 14 -0.78 -8.56 -2.73
N ASP A 15 -1.81 -8.83 -3.52
CA ASP A 15 -1.87 -9.99 -4.42
C ASP A 15 -0.85 -9.89 -5.55
N GLU A 16 -0.45 -8.67 -5.88
CA GLU A 16 0.57 -8.35 -6.87
C GLU A 16 1.97 -8.21 -6.26
N GLY A 17 2.14 -8.49 -4.95
CA GLY A 17 3.41 -8.39 -4.25
C GLY A 17 3.90 -6.95 -4.04
N ARG A 18 3.03 -5.95 -4.22
CA ARG A 18 3.33 -4.52 -4.06
C ARG A 18 3.20 -4.01 -2.62
N ILE A 19 2.81 -4.88 -1.68
CA ILE A 19 2.91 -4.62 -0.24
C ILE A 19 4.17 -5.30 0.32
N ARG A 20 5.11 -4.51 0.84
CA ARG A 20 6.36 -4.97 1.46
C ARG A 20 6.27 -4.85 2.97
N LEU A 21 6.40 -5.97 3.67
CA LEU A 21 6.49 -6.01 5.12
C LEU A 21 7.96 -6.03 5.55
N HIS A 22 8.38 -5.00 6.27
CA HIS A 22 9.62 -4.97 7.02
C HIS A 22 9.31 -5.32 8.47
N SER A 23 9.42 -6.59 8.81
CA SER A 23 9.13 -7.08 10.15
C SER A 23 10.21 -6.66 11.15
N ARG A 24 9.78 -6.32 12.37
CA ARG A 24 10.64 -5.96 13.50
C ARG A 24 11.72 -4.94 13.13
N PHE A 25 11.34 -3.90 12.40
CA PHE A 25 12.23 -2.80 12.04
C PHE A 25 12.79 -2.14 13.31
N PRO A 26 14.13 -2.07 13.46
CA PRO A 26 14.76 -1.53 14.65
C PRO A 26 14.62 -0.02 14.73
N SER A 27 14.53 0.52 15.93
CA SER A 27 14.52 1.95 16.17
C SER A 27 15.51 2.31 17.27
N ARG A 28 16.28 3.37 17.06
CA ARG A 28 17.14 3.95 18.11
C ARG A 28 16.36 4.68 19.21
N TYR A 29 15.06 4.90 18.99
CA TYR A 29 14.20 5.68 19.88
C TYR A 29 13.17 4.84 20.62
N LEU A 30 12.84 3.64 20.12
CA LEU A 30 11.85 2.76 20.74
C LEU A 30 12.56 1.56 21.37
N SER A 31 12.11 1.17 22.56
CA SER A 31 12.64 0.00 23.28
C SER A 31 12.34 -1.34 22.61
N THR A 32 11.35 -1.36 21.72
CA THR A 32 10.91 -2.56 21.00
C THR A 32 10.83 -2.25 19.50
N PRO A 33 11.21 -3.20 18.62
CA PRO A 33 11.05 -3.03 17.17
C PRO A 33 9.59 -2.87 16.76
N ARG A 34 9.37 -2.32 15.56
CA ARG A 34 8.02 -2.14 14.98
C ARG A 34 8.00 -2.69 13.57
N ASP A 35 6.86 -3.22 13.14
CA ASP A 35 6.68 -3.56 11.74
C ASP A 35 6.46 -2.28 10.93
N VAL A 36 7.04 -2.23 9.73
CA VAL A 36 6.81 -1.17 8.74
C VAL A 36 6.26 -1.82 7.48
N VAL A 37 5.11 -1.32 7.02
CA VAL A 37 4.46 -1.81 5.80
C VAL A 37 4.57 -0.73 4.74
N VAL A 38 5.08 -1.09 3.56
CA VAL A 38 5.27 -0.20 2.43
C VAL A 38 4.39 -0.66 1.28
N TYR A 39 3.55 0.24 0.79
CA TYR A 39 2.85 0.08 -0.48
C TYR A 39 3.71 0.64 -1.61
N LEU A 40 3.75 -0.06 -2.74
CA LEU A 40 4.42 0.37 -3.96
C LEU A 40 3.38 0.64 -5.06
N PRO A 41 3.48 1.78 -5.77
CA PRO A 41 2.51 2.13 -6.80
C PRO A 41 2.54 1.14 -7.99
N PRO A 42 1.48 1.09 -8.81
CA PRO A 42 1.49 0.34 -10.06
C PRO A 42 2.68 0.75 -10.94
N GLY A 43 3.40 -0.24 -11.48
CA GLY A 43 4.55 -0.01 -12.35
C GLY A 43 5.87 0.32 -11.63
N TYR A 44 5.91 0.33 -10.30
CA TYR A 44 7.11 0.65 -9.52
C TYR A 44 8.36 -0.14 -9.98
N ASP A 45 8.24 -1.45 -10.20
CA ASP A 45 9.37 -2.32 -10.57
C ASP A 45 9.78 -2.21 -12.06
N SER A 46 9.11 -1.39 -12.87
CA SER A 46 9.37 -1.26 -14.31
C SER A 46 10.50 -0.28 -14.65
N GLY A 47 11.01 0.48 -13.68
CA GLY A 47 12.01 1.52 -13.91
C GLY A 47 12.89 1.82 -12.70
N SER A 48 13.64 2.91 -12.78
CA SER A 48 14.52 3.41 -11.72
C SER A 48 14.08 4.76 -11.16
N GLU A 49 12.83 5.12 -11.40
CA GLU A 49 12.26 6.39 -10.97
C GLU A 49 12.17 6.47 -9.44
N ARG A 50 12.23 7.70 -8.94
CA ARG A 50 12.04 7.99 -7.51
C ARG A 50 10.66 8.59 -7.31
N TYR A 51 10.00 8.14 -6.26
CA TYR A 51 8.64 8.57 -5.92
C TYR A 51 8.66 9.38 -4.61
N PRO A 52 7.74 10.35 -4.45
CA PRO A 52 7.48 10.95 -3.16
C PRO A 52 7.00 9.89 -2.16
N VAL A 53 7.19 10.14 -0.87
CA VAL A 53 6.79 9.21 0.20
C VAL A 53 5.73 9.85 1.08
N LEU A 54 4.55 9.22 1.15
CA LEU A 54 3.49 9.56 2.08
C LEU A 54 3.54 8.63 3.31
N TYR A 55 3.70 9.21 4.50
CA TYR A 55 3.64 8.46 5.76
C TYR A 55 2.22 8.43 6.30
N LEU A 56 1.62 7.25 6.36
CA LEU A 56 0.28 7.04 6.92
C LEU A 56 0.36 6.39 8.30
N GLN A 57 -0.41 6.93 9.25
CA GLN A 57 -0.50 6.45 10.63
C GLN A 57 -1.84 5.74 10.84
N ASP A 58 -1.84 4.40 10.89
CA ASP A 58 -2.94 3.48 11.29
C ASP A 58 -2.40 2.01 11.30
N GLY A 59 -1.22 1.80 10.70
CA GLY A 59 -0.46 0.55 10.79
C GLY A 59 -1.16 -0.61 10.10
N GLN A 60 -1.42 -1.68 10.86
CA GLN A 60 -2.01 -2.94 10.38
C GLN A 60 -3.39 -2.81 9.72
N ASN A 61 -4.07 -1.68 9.90
CA ASN A 61 -5.40 -1.44 9.36
C ASN A 61 -5.38 -0.86 7.93
N LEU A 62 -4.22 -0.55 7.34
CA LEU A 62 -4.20 0.25 6.10
C LEU A 62 -4.47 -0.54 4.81
N PHE A 63 -3.96 -1.77 4.69
CA PHE A 63 -3.82 -2.43 3.38
C PHE A 63 -4.40 -3.85 3.30
N ASP A 64 -4.63 -4.51 4.44
CA ASP A 64 -4.95 -5.93 4.46
C ASP A 64 -6.03 -6.25 5.50
N PRO A 65 -7.23 -6.70 5.06
CA PRO A 65 -8.27 -7.19 5.94
C PRO A 65 -7.78 -8.27 6.93
N ALA A 66 -6.82 -9.12 6.54
CA ALA A 66 -6.32 -10.19 7.40
C ALA A 66 -5.55 -9.68 8.63
N THR A 67 -5.03 -8.45 8.58
CA THR A 67 -4.32 -7.82 9.71
C THR A 67 -5.11 -6.70 10.37
N ALA A 68 -6.19 -6.25 9.73
CA ALA A 68 -6.99 -5.13 10.18
C ALA A 68 -7.93 -5.51 11.34
N TYR A 69 -8.20 -4.52 12.18
CA TYR A 69 -9.21 -4.64 13.24
C TYR A 69 -10.57 -5.02 12.65
N LEU A 70 -11.19 -6.07 13.20
CA LEU A 70 -12.46 -6.64 12.75
C LEU A 70 -12.49 -7.05 11.27
N GLY A 71 -11.33 -7.30 10.65
CA GLY A 71 -11.27 -7.71 9.25
C GLY A 71 -11.58 -6.58 8.26
N GLN A 72 -11.52 -5.31 8.69
CA GLN A 72 -11.87 -4.16 7.86
C GLN A 72 -10.70 -3.18 7.76
N ASP A 73 -10.02 -3.22 6.62
CA ASP A 73 -8.92 -2.31 6.31
C ASP A 73 -9.43 -0.96 5.78
N ARG A 74 -8.53 0.02 5.70
CA ARG A 74 -8.80 1.35 5.14
C ARG A 74 -8.73 1.41 3.62
N GLN A 75 -8.33 0.31 2.97
CA GLN A 75 -8.22 0.20 1.51
C GLN A 75 -7.32 1.31 0.92
N ALA A 76 -6.23 1.63 1.62
CA ALA A 76 -5.33 2.71 1.22
C ALA A 76 -4.62 2.37 -0.10
N ASP A 77 -4.28 1.10 -0.33
CA ASP A 77 -3.71 0.59 -1.57
C ASP A 77 -4.68 0.74 -2.75
N MET A 78 -5.93 0.28 -2.59
CA MET A 78 -6.94 0.37 -3.63
C MET A 78 -7.28 1.83 -3.97
N THR A 79 -7.33 2.68 -2.95
CA THR A 79 -7.58 4.11 -3.13
C THR A 79 -6.43 4.78 -3.87
N ALA A 80 -5.18 4.48 -3.49
CA ALA A 80 -3.99 5.00 -4.18
C ALA A 80 -3.94 4.51 -5.63
N ASP A 81 -4.09 3.21 -5.88
CA ASP A 81 -4.12 2.62 -7.23
C ASP A 81 -5.15 3.33 -8.11
N ARG A 82 -6.38 3.52 -7.62
CA ARG A 82 -7.44 4.23 -8.37
C ARG A 82 -7.04 5.66 -8.71
N LEU A 83 -6.50 6.41 -7.75
CA LEU A 83 -6.13 7.81 -7.95
C LEU A 83 -4.92 7.95 -8.88
N ILE A 84 -3.93 7.05 -8.77
CA ILE A 84 -2.75 7.00 -9.65
C ILE A 84 -3.16 6.64 -11.08
N LEU A 85 -3.93 5.56 -11.26
CA LEU A 85 -4.34 5.08 -12.59
C LEU A 85 -5.28 6.06 -13.31
N SER A 86 -6.02 6.88 -12.55
CA SER A 86 -6.84 7.98 -13.11
C SER A 86 -6.07 9.28 -13.32
N GLY A 87 -4.81 9.38 -12.88
CA GLY A 87 -3.99 10.57 -12.97
C GLY A 87 -4.38 11.70 -12.00
N ALA A 88 -5.19 11.39 -10.98
CA ALA A 88 -5.60 12.37 -9.97
C ALA A 88 -4.50 12.68 -8.95
N ILE A 89 -3.58 11.73 -8.73
CA ILE A 89 -2.35 11.92 -7.96
C ILE A 89 -1.17 11.29 -8.72
N GLU A 90 0.04 11.78 -8.45
CA GLU A 90 1.25 11.10 -8.87
C GLU A 90 1.45 9.80 -8.08
N PRO A 91 2.07 8.76 -8.68
CA PRO A 91 2.50 7.59 -7.94
C PRO A 91 3.56 7.89 -6.89
#